data_AF-A0A9E2LAA4-F1
#
_entry.id   AF-A0A9E2LAA4-F1
#
_cell.length_a   1.000
_cell.length_b   1.000
_cell.length_c   1.000
_cell.angle_alpha   90.00
_cell.angle_beta   90.00
_cell.angle_gamma   90.00
#
_symmetry.space_group_name_H-M   'P 1'
#
loop_
_entity.id
_entity.type
_entity.pdbx_description
1 polymer ?
#
loop_
_entity_poly.entity_id
_entity_poly.type
_entity_poly.pdbx_seq_one_letter_code
_entity_poly.pdbx_strand_id
1 'polypeptide(L)'
;MWTKDSLKKVIKESLGDYLLIVVSNREPYIHMHKKSNIICQRSAGGVVTALDPVMKACNGLWIAHGSGDADKKTVDKNDRLKVPPDDPKYTLHRVWLSKEEEDGYYYGFANEALWPLSHIAYTRPQFEELDWRMYETVNRKFADV
;
A
#
# COMPACT_ATOMS: atom_id res chain seq x y z
N MET A 1 10.58 13.39 23.65
CA MET A 1 9.82 12.13 23.60
C MET A 1 8.78 12.28 22.49
N TRP A 2 8.69 11.35 21.54
CA TRP A 2 7.77 11.47 20.40
C TRP A 2 6.31 11.34 20.86
N THR A 3 5.48 12.34 20.56
CA THR A 3 4.02 12.33 20.76
C THR A 3 3.31 12.56 19.42
N LYS A 4 2.03 12.16 19.33
CA LYS A 4 1.18 12.38 18.14
C LYS A 4 1.14 13.86 17.73
N ASP A 5 1.10 14.76 18.70
CA ASP A 5 1.06 16.20 18.45
C ASP A 5 2.42 16.77 18.02
N SER A 6 3.52 16.26 18.58
CA SER A 6 4.86 16.63 18.11
C SER A 6 5.10 16.19 16.66
N LEU A 7 4.62 14.99 16.28
CA LEU A 7 4.72 14.48 14.91
C LEU A 7 3.89 15.34 13.95
N LYS A 8 2.64 15.67 14.31
CA LYS A 8 1.79 16.59 13.52
C LYS A 8 2.46 17.94 13.31
N LYS A 9 3.07 18.51 14.35
CA LYS A 9 3.76 19.79 14.27
C LYS A 9 4.96 19.73 13.31
N VAL A 10 5.83 18.74 13.47
CA VAL A 10 6.99 18.54 12.58
C VAL A 10 6.56 18.33 11.14
N ILE A 11 5.54 17.49 10.91
CA ILE A 11 5.02 17.24 9.56
C ILE A 11 4.46 18.54 8.96
N LYS A 12 3.67 19.30 9.72
CA LYS A 12 3.11 20.58 9.25
C LYS A 12 4.19 21.62 8.95
N GLU A 13 5.23 21.70 9.78
CA GLU A 13 6.36 22.61 9.55
C GLU A 13 7.22 22.18 8.35
N SER A 14 7.37 20.87 8.12
CA SER A 14 8.23 20.34 7.05
C SER A 14 7.52 20.29 5.69
N LEU A 15 6.22 19.95 5.68
CA LEU A 15 5.44 19.79 4.46
C LEU A 15 4.58 21.02 4.12
N GLY A 16 4.36 21.95 5.05
CA GLY A 16 3.50 23.11 4.82
C GLY A 16 2.12 22.68 4.29
N ASP A 17 1.79 23.18 3.09
CA ASP A 17 0.53 22.89 2.38
C ASP A 17 0.67 21.77 1.33
N TYR A 18 1.84 21.12 1.22
CA TYR A 18 2.04 20.02 0.28
C TYR A 18 1.23 18.78 0.68
N LEU A 19 0.63 18.13 -0.33
CA LEU A 19 -0.01 16.83 -0.16
C LEU A 19 1.07 15.74 -0.07
N LEU A 20 1.14 15.05 1.07
CA LEU A 20 1.94 13.83 1.19
C LEU A 20 1.25 12.68 0.44
N ILE A 21 1.95 12.15 -0.55
CA ILE A 21 1.54 10.94 -1.28
C ILE A 21 2.51 9.82 -0.91
N VAL A 22 1.97 8.71 -0.42
CA VAL A 22 2.72 7.47 -0.18
C VAL A 22 2.25 6.42 -1.16
N VAL A 23 3.19 5.78 -1.84
CA VAL A 23 2.92 4.66 -2.76
C VAL A 23 3.62 3.42 -2.22
N SER A 24 2.88 2.34 -2.03
CA SER A 24 3.46 1.06 -1.59
C SER A 24 2.65 -0.12 -2.10
N ASN A 25 3.29 -1.27 -2.30
CA ASN A 25 2.56 -2.48 -2.68
C ASN A 25 1.48 -2.85 -1.64
N ARG A 26 1.86 -2.94 -0.36
CA ARG A 26 0.93 -3.30 0.72
C ARG A 26 0.06 -2.11 1.11
N GLU A 27 -1.25 -2.33 1.21
CA GLU A 27 -2.20 -1.37 1.75
C GLU A 27 -2.23 -1.38 3.29
N PRO A 28 -2.61 -0.26 3.94
CA PRO A 28 -2.69 -0.17 5.40
C PRO A 28 -3.95 -0.81 6.01
N TYR A 29 -5.04 -0.92 5.24
CA TYR A 29 -6.34 -1.44 5.67
C TYR A 29 -6.91 -2.34 4.58
N ILE A 30 -7.23 -3.60 4.91
CA ILE A 30 -7.74 -4.62 4.01
C ILE A 30 -9.19 -4.94 4.40
N HIS A 31 -10.09 -5.02 3.44
CA HIS A 31 -11.47 -5.47 3.65
C HIS A 31 -11.64 -6.91 3.21
N MET A 32 -12.21 -7.72 4.09
CA MET A 32 -12.46 -9.14 3.84
C MET A 32 -13.91 -9.50 4.17
N HIS A 33 -14.48 -10.43 3.42
CA HIS A 33 -15.75 -11.04 3.76
C HIS A 33 -15.57 -11.94 4.98
N LYS A 34 -16.38 -11.70 6.02
CA LYS A 34 -16.49 -12.57 7.19
C LYS A 34 -17.96 -12.91 7.39
N LYS A 35 -18.34 -14.13 6.99
CA LYS A 35 -19.74 -14.58 6.93
C LYS A 35 -20.56 -13.64 6.04
N SER A 36 -21.59 -12.99 6.59
CA SER A 36 -22.47 -12.05 5.88
C SER A 36 -21.98 -10.61 5.88
N ASN A 37 -20.88 -10.30 6.59
CA ASN A 37 -20.43 -8.94 6.81
C ASN A 37 -19.06 -8.70 6.18
N ILE A 38 -18.77 -7.46 5.80
CA ILE A 38 -17.42 -7.02 5.43
C ILE A 38 -16.75 -6.51 6.70
N ILE A 39 -15.54 -6.98 6.98
CA ILE A 39 -14.70 -6.48 8.07
C ILE A 39 -13.48 -5.75 7.52
N CYS A 40 -13.05 -4.69 8.19
CA CYS A 40 -11.80 -4.00 7.91
C CYS A 40 -10.72 -4.46 8.89
N GLN A 41 -9.59 -4.91 8.38
CA GLN A 41 -8.43 -5.29 9.16
C GLN A 41 -7.25 -4.38 8.81
N ARG A 42 -6.57 -3.85 9.84
CA ARG A 42 -5.30 -3.15 9.66
C ARG A 42 -4.20 -4.15 9.29
N SER A 43 -3.48 -3.87 8.21
CA SER A 43 -2.39 -4.72 7.75
C SER A 43 -1.24 -4.75 8.76
N ALA A 44 -0.64 -5.93 8.91
CA ALA A 44 0.62 -6.08 9.65
C ALA A 44 1.81 -5.73 8.75
N GLY A 45 2.85 -5.12 9.32
CA GLY A 45 4.10 -4.81 8.62
C GLY A 45 4.79 -3.55 9.12
N GLY A 46 6.10 -3.47 8.90
CA GLY A 46 6.92 -2.33 9.31
C GLY A 46 6.52 -1.03 8.61
N VAL A 47 6.25 -1.08 7.31
CA VAL A 47 5.81 0.08 6.51
C VAL A 47 4.50 0.65 7.04
N VAL A 48 3.49 -0.20 7.27
CA VAL A 48 2.19 0.24 7.79
C VAL A 48 2.32 0.79 9.21
N THR A 49 3.11 0.13 10.06
CA THR A 49 3.38 0.59 11.43
C THR A 49 4.06 1.95 11.46
N ALA A 50 5.02 2.20 10.57
CA ALA A 50 5.75 3.45 10.51
C ALA A 50 4.95 4.60 9.88
N LEU A 51 4.25 4.34 8.78
CA LEU A 51 3.66 5.42 7.95
C LEU A 51 2.20 5.74 8.29
N ASP A 52 1.41 4.81 8.81
CA ASP A 52 -0.01 5.08 9.18
C ASP A 52 -0.19 6.26 10.16
N PRO A 53 0.64 6.43 11.21
CA PRO A 53 0.56 7.61 12.07
C PRO A 53 0.88 8.93 11.34
N VAL A 54 1.81 8.90 10.38
CA VAL A 54 2.20 10.06 9.57
C VAL A 54 1.05 10.45 8.65
N MET A 55 0.46 9.47 7.94
CA MET A 55 -0.68 9.70 7.04
C MET A 55 -1.90 10.26 7.78
N LYS A 56 -2.18 9.75 8.99
CA LYS A 56 -3.23 10.27 9.88
C LYS A 56 -2.99 11.71 10.33
N ALA A 57 -1.73 12.14 10.42
CA ALA A 57 -1.36 13.48 10.85
C ALA A 57 -1.48 14.52 9.72
N CYS A 58 -1.26 14.12 8.47
CA CYS A 58 -1.21 15.03 7.32
C CYS A 58 -2.43 14.98 6.39
N ASN A 59 -3.43 14.12 6.64
CA ASN A 59 -4.56 13.90 5.73
C ASN A 59 -4.10 13.62 4.29
N GLY A 60 -3.06 12.79 4.15
CA GLY A 60 -2.42 12.48 2.87
C GLY A 60 -3.21 11.52 1.98
N LEU A 61 -2.56 11.13 0.89
CA LEU A 61 -3.04 10.10 -0.04
C LEU A 61 -2.11 8.88 0.03
N TRP A 62 -2.67 7.71 0.28
CA TRP A 62 -1.93 6.45 0.23
C TRP A 62 -2.42 5.64 -0.97
N ILE A 63 -1.55 5.40 -1.96
CA ILE A 63 -1.80 4.55 -3.12
C ILE A 63 -1.22 3.17 -2.83
N ALA A 64 -2.05 2.11 -2.93
CA ALA A 64 -1.60 0.74 -2.67
C ALA A 64 -2.39 -0.31 -3.45
N HIS A 65 -1.86 -1.52 -3.59
CA HIS A 65 -2.62 -2.64 -4.17
C HIS A 65 -3.73 -3.09 -3.22
N GLY A 66 -4.97 -3.14 -3.73
CA GLY A 66 -6.12 -3.67 -3.01
C GLY A 66 -6.18 -5.19 -3.09
N SER A 67 -5.85 -5.85 -1.99
CA SER A 67 -5.60 -7.30 -1.91
C SER A 67 -6.72 -8.10 -1.24
N GLY A 68 -7.66 -7.43 -0.58
CA GLY A 68 -8.79 -8.03 0.11
C GLY A 68 -9.93 -8.42 -0.83
N ASP A 69 -10.57 -9.56 -0.54
CA ASP A 69 -11.69 -10.09 -1.34
C ASP A 69 -12.95 -9.19 -1.33
N ALA A 70 -13.02 -8.23 -0.41
CA ALA A 70 -14.11 -7.25 -0.30
C ALA A 70 -13.68 -5.84 -0.69
N ASP A 71 -12.42 -5.59 -1.01
CA ASP A 71 -11.91 -4.23 -1.20
C ASP A 71 -12.63 -3.47 -2.32
N LYS A 72 -12.86 -4.14 -3.45
CA LYS A 72 -13.59 -3.55 -4.59
C LYS A 72 -15.02 -3.11 -4.25
N LYS A 73 -15.64 -3.67 -3.20
CA LYS A 73 -17.00 -3.30 -2.76
C LYS A 73 -17.01 -2.09 -1.81
N THR A 74 -15.85 -1.65 -1.34
CA THR A 74 -15.72 -0.61 -0.29
C THR A 74 -15.19 0.72 -0.79
N VAL A 75 -14.75 0.77 -2.06
CA VAL A 75 -14.25 1.97 -2.70
C VAL A 75 -15.37 2.78 -3.36
N ASP A 76 -15.10 4.06 -3.59
CA ASP A 76 -15.90 4.91 -4.46
C ASP A 76 -15.63 4.61 -5.95
N LYS A 77 -16.28 5.38 -6.84
CA LYS A 77 -16.14 5.26 -8.30
C LYS A 77 -14.73 5.54 -8.84
N ASN A 78 -13.84 6.11 -8.03
CA ASN A 78 -12.47 6.43 -8.38
C ASN A 78 -11.50 5.51 -7.61
N ASP A 79 -11.95 4.35 -7.14
CA ASP A 79 -11.13 3.39 -6.39
C ASP A 79 -10.52 3.96 -5.10
N ARG A 80 -11.22 4.89 -4.44
CA ARG A 80 -10.78 5.56 -3.21
C ARG A 80 -11.71 5.29 -2.04
N LEU A 81 -11.17 5.37 -0.83
CA LEU A 81 -11.92 5.36 0.42
C LEU A 81 -11.19 6.14 1.51
N LYS A 82 -11.93 6.66 2.48
CA LYS A 82 -11.34 7.33 3.65
C LYS A 82 -11.04 6.29 4.73
N VAL A 83 -9.88 6.39 5.35
CA VAL A 83 -9.40 5.46 6.39
C VAL A 83 -8.79 6.20 7.58
N PRO A 84 -8.77 5.60 8.79
CA PRO A 84 -9.47 4.37 9.18
C PRO A 84 -11.01 4.48 9.12
N PRO A 85 -11.75 3.35 9.04
CA PRO A 85 -13.21 3.37 8.93
C PRO A 85 -13.95 4.12 10.05
N ASP A 86 -13.49 3.99 11.30
CA ASP A 86 -14.18 4.56 12.47
C ASP A 86 -13.89 6.05 12.69
N ASP A 87 -12.76 6.55 12.18
CA ASP A 87 -12.34 7.94 12.32
C ASP A 87 -11.52 8.35 11.09
N PRO A 88 -12.17 8.65 9.95
CA PRO A 88 -11.48 8.79 8.68
C PRO A 88 -10.52 10.00 8.67
N LYS A 89 -9.21 9.72 8.53
CA LYS A 89 -8.14 10.72 8.63
C LYS A 89 -7.43 11.03 7.33
N TYR A 90 -7.37 10.09 6.40
CA TYR A 90 -6.67 10.23 5.13
C TYR A 90 -7.35 9.39 4.05
N THR A 91 -6.88 9.51 2.81
CA THR A 91 -7.46 8.79 1.67
C THR A 91 -6.57 7.62 1.29
N LEU A 92 -7.14 6.42 1.16
CA LEU A 92 -6.53 5.26 0.53
C LEU A 92 -7.07 5.18 -0.91
N HIS A 93 -6.19 4.94 -1.87
CA HIS A 93 -6.51 4.74 -3.28
C HIS A 93 -5.95 3.38 -3.71
N ARG A 94 -6.83 2.52 -4.20
CA ARG A 94 -6.47 1.15 -4.53
C ARG A 94 -6.12 1.00 -6.00
N VAL A 95 -4.99 0.35 -6.24
CA VAL A 95 -4.60 -0.17 -7.54
C VAL A 95 -5.06 -1.62 -7.63
N TRP A 96 -5.67 -2.00 -8.74
CA TRP A 96 -6.16 -3.36 -8.95
C TRP A 96 -5.20 -4.15 -9.84
N LEU A 97 -4.75 -5.28 -9.32
CA LEU A 97 -3.93 -6.22 -10.06
C LEU A 97 -4.73 -7.48 -10.40
N SER A 98 -4.48 -8.05 -11.57
CA SER A 98 -4.93 -9.39 -11.90
C SER A 98 -4.11 -10.43 -11.13
N LYS A 99 -4.53 -11.70 -11.18
CA LYS A 99 -3.78 -12.76 -10.52
C LYS A 99 -2.42 -12.97 -11.18
N GLU A 100 -2.39 -12.93 -12.51
CA GLU A 100 -1.18 -13.05 -13.33
C GLU A 100 -0.21 -11.89 -13.04
N GLU A 101 -0.74 -10.68 -12.85
CA GLU A 101 0.05 -9.52 -12.46
C GLU A 101 0.64 -9.70 -11.06
N GLU A 102 -0.16 -10.11 -10.08
CA GLU A 102 0.35 -10.40 -8.74
C GLU A 102 1.45 -11.48 -8.77
N ASP A 103 1.24 -12.53 -9.55
CA ASP A 103 2.18 -13.65 -9.67
C ASP A 103 3.51 -13.20 -10.28
N GLY A 104 3.51 -12.50 -11.42
CA GLY A 104 4.76 -12.08 -12.05
C GLY A 104 5.45 -10.88 -11.36
N TYR A 105 4.70 -9.87 -10.94
CA TYR A 105 5.28 -8.67 -10.31
C TYR A 105 5.68 -8.91 -8.85
N TYR A 106 4.78 -9.47 -8.04
CA TYR A 106 4.99 -9.56 -6.60
C TYR A 106 5.70 -10.86 -6.22
N TYR A 107 5.17 -12.01 -6.63
CA TYR A 107 5.79 -13.30 -6.28
C TYR A 107 7.06 -13.56 -7.08
N GLY A 108 7.03 -13.39 -8.40
CA GLY A 108 8.19 -13.51 -9.28
C GLY A 108 9.24 -12.43 -9.03
N PHE A 109 9.12 -11.28 -9.68
CA PHE A 109 10.23 -10.32 -9.69
C PHE A 109 10.55 -9.73 -8.31
N ALA A 110 9.55 -9.27 -7.55
CA ALA A 110 9.82 -8.62 -6.27
C ALA A 110 10.36 -9.60 -5.21
N ASN A 111 9.78 -10.80 -5.08
CA ASN A 111 10.14 -11.74 -4.00
C ASN A 111 11.16 -12.81 -4.41
N GLU A 112 11.22 -13.25 -5.67
CA GLU A 112 12.22 -14.24 -6.13
C GLU A 112 13.49 -13.57 -6.69
N ALA A 113 13.42 -12.34 -7.20
CA ALA A 113 14.59 -11.60 -7.69
C ALA A 113 15.08 -10.54 -6.69
N LEU A 114 14.30 -9.48 -6.46
CA LEU A 114 14.77 -8.29 -5.73
C LEU A 114 14.98 -8.55 -4.24
N TRP A 115 14.08 -9.28 -3.60
CA TRP A 115 14.17 -9.58 -2.17
C TRP A 115 15.47 -10.33 -1.81
N PRO A 116 15.78 -11.52 -2.38
CA PRO A 116 17.02 -12.22 -2.06
C PRO A 116 18.26 -11.44 -2.46
N LEU A 117 18.22 -10.68 -3.57
CA LEU A 117 19.31 -9.81 -4.01
C LEU A 117 19.63 -8.75 -2.95
N SER A 118 18.60 -8.12 -2.40
CA SER A 118 18.74 -7.01 -1.44
C SER A 118 19.13 -7.45 -0.03
N HIS A 119 18.90 -8.73 0.32
CA HIS A 119 19.04 -9.21 1.68
C HIS A 119 20.21 -10.18 1.88
N ILE A 120 21.05 -10.40 0.85
CA ILE A 120 22.12 -11.41 0.88
C ILE A 120 21.53 -12.74 1.39
N ALA A 121 20.34 -13.09 0.89
CA ALA A 121 19.65 -14.27 1.34
C ALA A 121 20.45 -15.52 0.93
N TYR A 122 20.34 -16.58 1.72
CA TYR A 122 20.92 -17.88 1.34
C TYR A 122 20.28 -18.43 0.04
N THR A 123 19.09 -17.95 -0.31
CA THR A 123 18.41 -18.25 -1.58
C THR A 123 18.98 -17.37 -2.70
N ARG A 124 19.36 -18.00 -3.81
CA ARG A 124 19.84 -17.28 -5.00
C ARG A 124 18.69 -16.52 -5.66
N PRO A 125 18.88 -15.25 -6.04
CA PRO A 125 17.93 -14.51 -6.86
C PRO A 125 17.66 -15.24 -8.18
N GLN A 126 16.39 -15.32 -8.58
CA GLN A 126 15.95 -15.81 -9.88
C GLN A 126 15.50 -14.64 -10.73
N PHE A 127 15.97 -14.56 -11.98
CA PHE A 127 15.61 -13.48 -12.89
C PHE A 127 14.96 -14.08 -14.13
N GLU A 128 13.66 -13.85 -14.26
CA GLU A 128 12.88 -14.22 -15.43
C GLU A 128 12.45 -12.96 -16.20
N GLU A 129 12.64 -12.96 -17.51
CA GLU A 129 12.33 -11.78 -18.35
C GLU A 129 10.83 -11.44 -18.33
N LEU A 130 9.97 -12.46 -18.27
CA LEU A 130 8.52 -12.26 -18.19
C LEU A 130 8.12 -11.57 -16.89
N ASP A 131 8.72 -11.95 -15.77
CA ASP A 131 8.47 -11.33 -14.47
C ASP A 131 8.98 -9.89 -14.44
N TRP A 132 10.12 -9.59 -15.07
CA TRP A 132 10.59 -8.22 -15.24
C TRP A 132 9.60 -7.36 -16.03
N ARG A 133 9.10 -7.86 -17.17
CA ARG A 133 8.10 -7.14 -17.98
C ARG A 133 6.80 -6.94 -17.20
N MET A 134 6.40 -7.93 -16.41
CA MET A 134 5.25 -7.81 -15.52
C MET A 134 5.50 -6.75 -14.45
N TYR A 135 6.71 -6.71 -13.89
CA TYR A 135 7.11 -5.73 -12.89
C TYR A 135 7.04 -4.31 -13.43
N GLU A 136 7.53 -4.06 -14.64
CA GLU A 136 7.41 -2.76 -15.33
C GLU A 136 5.94 -2.39 -15.57
N THR A 137 5.13 -3.34 -16.03
CA THR A 137 3.70 -3.14 -16.32
C THR A 137 2.93 -2.73 -15.06
N VAL A 138 3.15 -3.43 -13.95
CA VAL A 138 2.50 -3.10 -12.68
C VAL A 138 2.98 -1.77 -12.13
N ASN A 139 4.28 -1.46 -12.18
CA ASN A 139 4.77 -0.15 -11.76
C ASN A 139 4.19 0.99 -12.61
N ARG A 140 3.94 0.78 -13.91
CA ARG A 140 3.22 1.74 -14.75
C ARG A 140 1.80 1.98 -14.24
N LYS A 141 1.07 0.92 -13.89
CA LYS A 141 -0.27 1.05 -13.28
C LYS A 141 -0.25 1.87 -12.00
N PHE A 142 0.73 1.68 -11.14
CA PHE A 142 0.88 2.50 -9.93
C PHE A 142 1.18 3.98 -10.24
N ALA A 143 1.89 4.26 -11.34
CA ALA A 143 2.24 5.62 -11.75
C ALA A 143 1.11 6.38 -12.45
N ASP A 144 0.17 5.67 -13.08
CA ASP A 144 -0.95 6.26 -13.84
C ASP A 144 -2.16 6.66 -12.96
N VAL A 145 -2.06 6.44 -11.64
CA VAL A 145 -3.11 6.63 -10.64
C VAL A 145 -2.91 7.92 -9.85
#